data_AF-A0A961AMI2-F1
#
_entry.id   AF-A0A961AMI2-F1
#
_cell.length_a   1.000
_cell.length_b   1.000
_cell.length_c   1.000
_cell.angle_alpha   90.00
_cell.angle_beta   90.00
_cell.angle_gamma   90.00
#
_symmetry.space_group_name_H-M   'P 1'
#
loop_
_entity.id
_entity.type
_entity.pdbx_description
1 polymer ?
#
loop_
_entity_poly.entity_id
_entity_poly.type
_entity_poly.pdbx_seq_one_letter_code
_entity_poly.pdbx_strand_id
1 'polypeptide(L)' 'MKDDLPKVHDTKPAVLELEAGDYWWCACGLSGHQPFCDGSH' A
#
# COMPACT_ATOMS: atom_id res chain seq x y z
N MET A 1 -20.51 -7.39 3.90
CA MET A 1 -20.36 -6.28 2.95
C MET A 1 -18.97 -6.46 2.35
N LYS A 2 -18.85 -6.59 1.02
CA LYS A 2 -17.56 -6.89 0.37
C LYS A 2 -16.72 -5.63 0.16
N ASP A 3 -17.29 -4.47 0.48
CA ASP A 3 -16.73 -3.15 0.23
C ASP A 3 -15.70 -2.70 1.29
N ASP A 4 -15.62 -3.41 2.43
CA ASP A 4 -14.64 -3.16 3.51
C ASP A 4 -13.33 -3.96 3.35
N LEU A 5 -13.18 -4.72 2.25
CA LEU A 5 -11.96 -5.49 2.01
C LEU A 5 -10.90 -4.61 1.33
N PRO A 6 -9.60 -4.81 1.64
CA PRO A 6 -8.52 -4.17 0.91
C PRO A 6 -8.63 -4.37 -0.61
N LYS A 7 -8.40 -3.30 -1.35
CA LYS A 7 -8.44 -3.33 -2.82
C LYS A 7 -7.13 -3.87 -3.38
N VAL A 8 -7.20 -4.76 -4.36
CA VAL A 8 -6.01 -5.18 -5.11
C VAL A 8 -5.50 -3.99 -5.92
N HIS A 9 -4.32 -3.46 -5.55
CA HIS A 9 -3.67 -2.38 -6.30
C HIS A 9 -2.94 -2.91 -7.54
N ASP A 10 -2.12 -3.94 -7.37
CA ASP A 10 -1.40 -4.63 -8.44
C ASP A 10 -1.29 -6.14 -8.12
N THR A 11 -1.05 -6.94 -9.15
CA THR A 11 -0.78 -8.39 -9.10
C THR A 11 0.71 -8.71 -9.05
N LYS A 12 1.57 -7.69 -9.04
CA LYS A 12 3.03 -7.80 -8.94
C LYS A 12 3.54 -7.18 -7.64
N PRO A 13 4.66 -7.69 -7.08
CA PRO A 13 5.27 -7.10 -5.90
C PRO A 13 5.96 -5.77 -6.25
N ALA A 14 6.02 -4.86 -5.27
CA ALA A 14 6.93 -3.73 -5.30
C ALA A 14 8.29 -4.18 -4.73
N VAL A 15 9.34 -4.07 -5.54
CA VAL A 15 10.73 -4.35 -5.12
C VAL A 15 11.43 -3.01 -4.97
N LEU A 16 12.00 -2.75 -3.79
CA LEU A 16 12.56 -1.46 -3.41
C LEU A 16 13.88 -1.66 -2.68
N GLU A 17 14.85 -0.79 -2.94
CA GLU A 17 16.02 -0.59 -2.09
C GLU A 17 15.67 0.54 -1.10
N LEU A 18 15.76 0.26 0.20
CA LEU A 18 15.39 1.19 1.26
C LEU A 18 16.56 1.38 2.22
N GLU A 19 16.71 2.61 2.69
CA GLU A 19 17.60 2.92 3.80
C GLU A 19 16.96 2.50 5.14
N ALA A 20 17.75 2.48 6.21
CA ALA A 20 17.21 2.22 7.54
C ALA A 20 16.26 3.34 7.98
N GLY A 21 15.05 2.98 8.41
CA GLY A 21 14.05 3.92 8.89
C GLY A 21 12.66 3.30 8.99
N ASP A 22 11.69 4.14 9.34
CA ASP A 22 10.29 3.75 9.42
C ASP A 22 9.56 4.08 8.12
N TYR A 23 8.74 3.13 7.66
CA TYR A 23 7.94 3.25 6.45
C TYR A 23 6.50 2.84 6.75
N TRP A 24 5.55 3.64 6.24
CA TRP A 24 4.13 3.33 6.36
C TRP A 24 3.68 2.56 5.13
N TRP A 25 3.35 1.29 5.29
CA TRP A 25 2.90 0.41 4.21
C TRP A 25 1.39 0.55 3.97
N CYS A 26 0.97 0.55 2.70
CA CYS A 26 -0.45 0.59 2.36
C CYS A 26 -1.11 -0.78 2.56
N ALA A 27 -2.01 -0.88 3.54
CA ALA A 27 -2.76 -2.11 3.80
C ALA A 27 -4.18 -2.13 3.18
N CYS A 28 -4.74 -0.98 2.81
CA CYS A 28 -6.10 -0.88 2.27
C CYS A 28 -6.17 -0.98 0.73
N GLY A 29 -5.03 -0.80 0.03
CA GLY A 29 -4.98 -0.83 -1.43
C GLY A 29 -5.49 0.43 -2.13
N LEU A 30 -5.85 1.48 -1.38
CA LEU A 30 -6.43 2.71 -1.91
C LEU A 30 -5.42 3.83 -2.16
N SER A 31 -4.16 3.68 -1.71
CA SER A 31 -3.15 4.72 -1.90
C SER A 31 -2.79 4.94 -3.37
N GLY A 32 -2.61 6.20 -3.74
CA GLY A 32 -2.00 6.63 -5.00
C GLY A 32 -0.45 6.65 -4.98
N HIS A 33 0.18 6.47 -3.81
CA HIS A 33 1.65 6.41 -3.62
C HIS A 33 2.13 5.03 -3.17
N GLN A 34 1.62 3.98 -3.82
CA GLN A 34 1.99 2.60 -3.53
C GLN A 34 3.49 2.34 -3.71
N PRO A 35 4.13 1.50 -2.85
CA PRO A 35 3.50 0.66 -1.82
C PRO A 35 3.27 1.34 -0.46
N PHE A 36 3.49 2.65 -0.38
CA PHE A 36 3.41 3.39 0.87
C PHE A 36 2.01 3.96 1.12
N CYS A 37 1.71 4.26 2.38
CA CYS A 37 0.46 4.88 2.79
C CYS A 37 0.49 6.38 2.49
N ASP A 38 -0.63 6.91 1.99
CA ASP A 38 -0.87 8.35 1.81
C ASP A 38 -2.08 8.87 2.60
N GLY A 39 -2.69 8.02 3.44
CA GLY A 39 -3.86 8.37 4.24
C GLY A 39 -5.22 8.07 3.58
N SER A 40 -5.27 7.48 2.38
CA SER A 40 -6.53 7.20 1.67
C SER A 40 -7.37 6.01 2.21
N HIS A 41 -7.13 5.55 3.44
CA HIS A 41 -7.82 4.37 4.00
C HIS A 41 -9.22 4.67 4.54
#